data_AF-A0A2E2T0Q7-F1
#
_entry.id   AF-A0A2E2T0Q7-F1
#
_cell.length_a   1.000
_cell.length_b   1.000
_cell.length_c   1.000
_cell.angle_alpha   90.00
_cell.angle_beta   90.00
_cell.angle_gamma   90.00
#
_symmetry.space_group_name_H-M   'P 1'
#
loop_
_entity.id
_entity.type
_entity.pdbx_description
1 polymer ?
#
loop_
_entity_poly.entity_id
_entity_poly.type
_entity_poly.pdbx_seq_one_letter_code
_entity_poly.pdbx_strand_id
1 'polypeptide(L)'
;MGFYFLAIFVAMPIIEIAVFIQAGELIGLWPTIGIVILTAVVGTSLMRAQGLQTLARAQAQMDQGEMPIGELFDGICILVAGVLLLTPGFVTDTMGFLLLVPPLRRAVGAGVIMKLVQSGNIRTNFSRRTYGNPGSSSGGASARPGRRPGSGPIIDGDFENVSPANGNGEGRDGTGHDTNDDDPRNLPPKNL
;
A
#
# COMPACT_ATOMS: atom_id res chain seq x y z
N MET A 1 28.54 -5.24 11.19
CA MET A 1 27.06 -5.36 11.15
C MET A 1 26.57 -6.81 11.00
N GLY A 2 27.14 -7.63 10.11
CA GLY A 2 26.71 -9.03 9.94
C GLY A 2 26.80 -9.93 11.19
N PHE A 3 27.80 -9.70 12.05
CA PHE A 3 27.96 -10.45 13.30
C PHE A 3 26.76 -10.34 14.25
N TYR A 4 26.07 -9.20 14.30
CA TYR A 4 24.90 -9.01 15.15
C TYR A 4 23.71 -9.85 14.68
N PHE A 5 23.49 -9.96 13.37
CA PHE A 5 22.44 -10.82 12.81
C PHE A 5 22.70 -12.30 13.10
N LEU A 6 23.96 -12.73 12.95
CA LEU A 6 24.38 -14.08 13.32
C LEU A 6 24.16 -14.35 14.81
N ALA A 7 24.55 -13.41 15.68
CA ALA A 7 24.38 -13.53 17.11
C ALA A 7 22.91 -13.65 17.52
N ILE A 8 22.02 -12.83 16.94
CA ILE A 8 20.57 -12.92 17.20
C ILE A 8 20.02 -14.26 16.68
N PHE A 9 20.39 -14.67 15.47
CA PHE A 9 19.94 -15.92 14.87
C PHE A 9 20.34 -17.15 15.71
N VAL A 10 21.52 -17.14 16.34
CA VAL A 10 21.98 -18.24 17.21
C VAL A 10 21.41 -18.12 18.62
N ALA A 11 21.36 -16.92 19.19
CA ALA A 11 20.88 -16.70 20.55
C ALA A 11 19.38 -16.98 20.69
N MET A 12 18.59 -16.67 19.67
CA MET A 12 17.13 -16.80 19.72
C MET A 12 16.69 -18.27 19.94
N PRO A 13 17.14 -19.26 19.15
CA PRO A 13 16.86 -20.68 19.43
C PRO A 13 17.38 -21.18 20.77
N ILE A 14 18.54 -20.69 21.24
CA ILE A 14 19.08 -21.08 22.56
C ILE A 14 18.14 -20.63 23.68
N ILE A 15 17.66 -19.39 23.60
CA ILE A 15 16.70 -18.86 24.57
C ILE A 15 15.40 -19.67 24.53
N GLU A 16 14.93 -20.04 23.34
CA GLU A 16 13.72 -20.87 23.20
C GLU A 16 13.85 -22.23 23.88
N ILE A 17 14.96 -22.92 23.64
CA ILE A 17 15.23 -24.21 24.27
C ILE A 17 15.30 -24.05 25.80
N ALA A 18 15.95 -23.00 26.29
CA ALA A 18 16.04 -22.74 27.73
C ALA A 18 14.65 -22.51 28.37
N VAL A 19 13.79 -21.71 27.74
CA VAL A 19 12.42 -21.45 28.22
C VAL A 19 11.56 -22.72 28.13
N PHE A 20 11.70 -23.50 27.06
CA PHE A 20 10.97 -24.76 26.91
C PHE A 20 11.34 -25.78 27.98
N ILE A 21 12.64 -25.91 28.30
CA ILE A 21 13.12 -26.77 29.39
C ILE A 21 12.56 -26.28 30.73
N GLN A 22 12.64 -24.98 31.01
CA GLN A 22 12.16 -24.41 32.27
C GLN A 22 10.64 -24.58 32.45
N ALA A 23 9.86 -24.40 31.38
CA ALA A 23 8.43 -24.70 31.38
C ALA A 23 8.19 -26.21 31.59
N GLY A 24 8.92 -27.07 30.87
CA GLY A 24 8.89 -28.53 31.04
C GLY A 24 9.18 -29.00 32.46
N GLU A 25 10.06 -28.32 33.19
CA GLU A 25 10.34 -28.61 34.60
C GLU A 25 9.22 -28.13 35.54
N LEU A 26 8.57 -27.00 35.24
CA LEU A 26 7.53 -26.41 36.09
C LEU A 26 6.18 -27.12 35.97
N ILE A 27 5.77 -27.49 34.75
CA ILE A 27 4.43 -28.03 34.43
C ILE A 27 4.47 -29.43 33.82
N GLY A 28 5.65 -29.96 33.49
CA GLY A 28 5.84 -31.27 32.87
C GLY A 28 5.92 -31.21 31.34
N LEU A 29 6.61 -32.17 30.74
CA LEU A 29 6.86 -32.20 29.29
C LEU A 29 5.57 -32.29 28.46
N TRP A 30 4.64 -33.18 28.83
CA TRP A 30 3.41 -33.41 28.06
C TRP A 30 2.47 -32.19 28.04
N PRO A 31 2.19 -31.52 29.18
CA PRO A 31 1.46 -30.26 29.18
C PRO A 31 2.14 -29.15 28.37
N THR A 32 3.46 -29.02 28.46
CA THR A 32 4.24 -28.03 27.69
C THR A 32 4.09 -28.24 26.18
N ILE A 33 4.21 -29.48 25.70
CA ILE A 33 3.96 -29.82 24.29
C ILE A 33 2.50 -29.51 23.91
N GLY A 34 1.55 -29.85 24.77
CA GLY A 34 0.13 -29.56 24.54
C GLY A 34 -0.16 -28.07 24.38
N ILE A 35 0.46 -27.23 25.22
CA ILE A 35 0.35 -25.77 25.13
C ILE A 35 0.92 -25.26 23.81
N VAL A 36 2.10 -25.73 23.40
CA VAL A 36 2.74 -25.34 22.13
C VAL A 36 1.89 -25.73 20.92
N ILE A 37 1.28 -26.92 20.93
CA ILE A 37 0.36 -27.32 19.87
C ILE A 37 -0.90 -26.44 19.88
N LEU A 38 -1.44 -26.15 21.07
CA LEU A 38 -2.62 -25.30 21.23
C LEU A 38 -2.35 -23.89 20.71
N THR A 39 -1.20 -23.29 21.06
CA THR A 39 -0.80 -21.97 20.58
C THR A 39 -0.63 -21.96 19.06
N ALA A 40 0.03 -22.97 18.49
CA ALA A 40 0.17 -23.10 17.04
C ALA A 40 -1.19 -23.18 16.33
N VAL A 41 -2.13 -23.99 16.85
CA VAL A 41 -3.49 -24.12 16.29
C VAL A 41 -4.26 -22.81 16.37
N VAL A 42 -4.25 -22.15 17.53
CA VAL A 42 -4.94 -20.86 17.74
C VAL A 42 -4.34 -19.78 16.86
N GLY A 43 -3.01 -19.65 16.84
CA GLY A 43 -2.28 -18.68 16.03
C GLY A 43 -2.54 -18.87 14.54
N THR A 44 -2.42 -20.09 14.04
CA THR A 44 -2.69 -20.43 12.63
C THR A 44 -4.15 -20.17 12.26
N SER A 45 -5.09 -20.48 13.15
CA SER A 45 -6.53 -20.23 12.92
C SER A 45 -6.83 -18.74 12.79
N LEU A 46 -6.24 -17.92 13.67
CA LEU A 46 -6.38 -16.47 13.60
C LEU A 46 -5.69 -15.88 12.36
N MET A 47 -4.49 -16.35 12.02
CA MET A 47 -3.76 -15.97 10.82
C MET A 47 -4.61 -16.25 9.56
N ARG A 48 -5.22 -17.43 9.47
CA ARG A 48 -6.08 -17.80 8.34
C ARG A 48 -7.32 -16.89 8.26
N ALA A 49 -7.98 -16.64 9.38
CA ALA A 49 -9.16 -15.77 9.42
C ALA A 49 -8.82 -14.33 9.02
N GLN A 50 -7.77 -13.74 9.59
CA GLN A 50 -7.35 -12.37 9.28
C GLN A 50 -6.76 -12.24 7.87
N GLY A 51 -5.98 -13.22 7.42
CA GLY A 51 -5.36 -13.22 6.10
C GLY A 51 -6.40 -13.23 4.97
N LEU A 52 -7.44 -14.06 5.09
CA LEU A 52 -8.54 -14.10 4.13
C LEU A 52 -9.32 -12.77 4.10
N GLN A 53 -9.58 -12.16 5.26
CA GLN A 53 -10.25 -10.86 5.34
C GLN A 53 -9.41 -9.75 4.70
N THR A 54 -8.10 -9.72 4.96
CA THR A 54 -7.18 -8.73 4.36
C THR A 54 -7.09 -8.90 2.85
N LEU A 55 -7.00 -10.15 2.36
CA LEU A 55 -6.97 -10.44 0.93
C LEU A 55 -8.28 -10.02 0.23
N ALA A 56 -9.42 -10.31 0.83
CA ALA A 56 -10.73 -9.89 0.30
C ALA A 56 -10.86 -8.36 0.22
N ARG A 57 -10.35 -7.63 1.21
CA ARG A 57 -10.31 -6.16 1.19
C ARG A 57 -9.36 -5.61 0.14
N ALA A 58 -8.18 -6.22 -0.02
CA ALA A 58 -7.23 -5.85 -1.05
C ALA A 58 -7.83 -6.04 -2.45
N GLN A 59 -8.49 -7.18 -2.71
CA GLN A 59 -9.20 -7.43 -3.96
C GLN A 59 -10.29 -6.38 -4.22
N ALA A 60 -11.14 -6.10 -3.22
CA ALA A 60 -12.19 -5.10 -3.35
C ALA A 60 -11.67 -3.68 -3.66
N GLN A 61 -10.50 -3.29 -3.16
CA GLN A 61 -9.87 -2.00 -3.48
C GLN A 61 -9.23 -1.98 -4.87
N MET A 62 -8.60 -3.09 -5.29
CA MET A 62 -8.08 -3.23 -6.64
C MET A 62 -9.18 -3.18 -7.69
N ASP A 63 -10.34 -3.79 -7.42
CA ASP A 63 -11.53 -3.73 -8.28
C ASP A 63 -12.10 -2.32 -8.42
N GLN A 64 -11.85 -1.46 -7.43
CA GLN A 64 -12.22 -0.03 -7.43
C GLN A 64 -11.16 0.86 -8.10
N GLY A 65 -10.04 0.30 -8.56
CA GLY A 65 -8.92 1.05 -9.13
C GLY A 65 -8.06 1.78 -8.10
N GLU A 66 -8.20 1.48 -6.81
CA GLU A 66 -7.38 2.02 -5.73
C GLU A 66 -6.22 1.05 -5.39
N MET A 67 -5.03 1.59 -5.07
CA MET A 67 -3.89 0.76 -4.64
C MET A 67 -3.99 0.39 -3.15
N PRO A 68 -4.09 -0.90 -2.77
CA PRO A 68 -4.33 -1.35 -1.40
C PRO A 68 -3.05 -1.43 -0.55
N ILE A 69 -2.36 -0.29 -0.37
CA ILE A 69 -1.06 -0.26 0.32
C ILE A 69 -1.18 -0.70 1.79
N GLY A 70 -2.27 -0.32 2.47
CA GLY A 70 -2.50 -0.67 3.87
C GLY A 70 -2.74 -2.16 4.09
N GLU A 71 -3.57 -2.76 3.23
CA GLU A 71 -3.91 -4.17 3.25
C GLU A 71 -2.71 -5.03 2.86
N LEU A 72 -1.85 -4.55 1.95
CA LEU A 72 -0.62 -5.25 1.60
C LEU A 72 0.34 -5.32 2.78
N PHE A 73 0.52 -4.21 3.52
CA PHE A 73 1.33 -4.19 4.74
C PHE A 73 0.74 -5.12 5.81
N ASP A 74 -0.57 -5.06 6.02
CA ASP A 74 -1.27 -5.97 6.93
C ASP A 74 -1.08 -7.44 6.54
N GLY A 75 -1.13 -7.75 5.24
CA GLY A 75 -0.87 -9.09 4.70
C GLY A 75 0.56 -9.56 4.97
N ILE A 76 1.55 -8.69 4.78
CA ILE A 76 2.97 -8.98 5.09
C ILE A 76 3.13 -9.23 6.59
N CYS A 77 2.53 -8.41 7.46
CA CYS A 77 2.57 -8.63 8.90
C CYS A 77 1.96 -9.98 9.29
N ILE A 78 0.81 -10.35 8.71
CA ILE A 78 0.17 -11.65 8.96
C ILE A 78 1.08 -12.80 8.50
N LEU A 79 1.77 -12.66 7.36
CA LEU A 79 2.70 -13.67 6.85
C LEU A 79 3.93 -13.82 7.75
N VAL A 80 4.53 -12.70 8.17
CA VAL A 80 5.68 -12.70 9.10
C VAL A 80 5.27 -13.30 10.45
N ALA A 81 4.10 -12.95 10.98
CA ALA A 81 3.56 -13.57 12.19
C ALA A 81 3.38 -15.09 12.03
N GLY A 82 2.89 -15.54 10.85
CA GLY A 82 2.77 -16.96 10.52
C GLY A 82 4.09 -17.69 10.49
N VAL A 83 5.12 -17.11 9.87
CA VAL A 83 6.48 -17.69 9.84
C VAL A 83 7.08 -17.78 11.24
N LEU A 84 6.87 -16.74 12.07
CA LEU A 84 7.29 -16.75 13.48
C LEU A 84 6.60 -17.86 14.27
N LEU A 85 5.28 -18.04 14.10
CA LEU A 85 4.51 -19.12 14.76
C LEU A 85 4.84 -20.53 14.22
N LEU A 86 5.43 -20.64 13.02
CA LEU A 86 5.84 -21.91 12.40
C LEU A 86 7.10 -22.49 13.04
N THR A 87 7.90 -21.66 13.69
CA THR A 87 8.95 -22.05 14.63
C THR A 87 8.36 -22.06 16.04
N PRO A 88 7.66 -23.13 16.45
CA PRO A 88 6.97 -23.17 17.74
C PRO A 88 7.97 -22.96 18.88
N GLY A 89 7.82 -21.85 19.59
CA GLY A 89 8.67 -21.44 20.70
C GLY A 89 7.91 -20.48 21.60
N PHE A 90 8.14 -20.50 22.92
CA PHE A 90 7.40 -19.65 23.85
C PHE A 90 7.62 -18.16 23.56
N VAL A 91 8.85 -17.77 23.20
CA VAL A 91 9.19 -16.36 22.93
C VAL A 91 8.69 -15.94 21.54
N THR A 92 8.90 -16.78 20.55
CA THR A 92 8.53 -16.58 19.15
C THR A 92 7.02 -16.60 18.99
N ASP A 93 6.31 -17.47 19.70
CA ASP A 93 4.84 -17.50 19.75
C ASP A 93 4.31 -16.22 20.38
N THR A 94 4.90 -15.75 21.48
CA THR A 94 4.50 -14.49 22.12
C THR A 94 4.69 -13.32 21.15
N MET A 95 5.82 -13.22 20.46
CA MET A 95 6.06 -12.19 19.46
C MET A 95 5.12 -12.32 18.25
N GLY A 96 4.88 -13.54 17.77
CA GLY A 96 3.99 -13.85 16.66
C GLY A 96 2.55 -13.45 16.97
N PHE A 97 2.02 -13.84 18.13
CA PHE A 97 0.71 -13.42 18.60
C PHE A 97 0.62 -11.91 18.79
N LEU A 98 1.64 -11.31 19.39
CA LEU A 98 1.68 -9.88 19.64
C LEU A 98 1.60 -9.10 18.31
N LEU A 99 2.22 -9.59 17.25
CA LEU A 99 2.14 -9.03 15.89
C LEU A 99 0.79 -9.29 15.21
N LEU A 100 0.10 -10.37 15.59
CA LEU A 100 -1.21 -10.76 15.06
C LEU A 100 -2.35 -9.91 15.64
N VAL A 101 -2.13 -9.23 16.77
CA VAL A 101 -3.10 -8.35 17.42
C VAL A 101 -3.29 -7.04 16.62
N PRO A 102 -4.48 -6.77 16.03
CA PRO A 102 -4.71 -5.61 15.15
C PRO A 102 -4.37 -4.23 15.74
N PRO A 103 -4.69 -3.89 17.01
CA PRO A 103 -4.30 -2.60 17.57
C PRO A 103 -2.78 -2.44 17.68
N LEU A 104 -2.04 -3.53 17.91
CA LEU A 104 -0.59 -3.47 17.99
C LEU A 104 0.06 -3.37 16.61
N ARG A 105 -0.50 -4.05 15.60
CA ARG A 105 -0.13 -3.87 14.18
C ARG A 105 -0.20 -2.40 13.75
N ARG A 106 -1.28 -1.71 14.13
CA ARG A 106 -1.47 -0.28 13.89
C ARG A 106 -0.47 0.59 14.66
N ALA A 107 -0.14 0.22 15.90
CA ALA A 107 0.86 0.95 16.71
C ALA A 107 2.29 0.81 16.16
N VAL A 108 2.68 -0.40 15.75
CA VAL A 108 3.96 -0.65 15.09
C VAL A 108 4.02 0.07 13.74
N GLY A 109 2.97 -0.01 12.94
CA GLY A 109 2.86 0.75 11.68
C GLY A 109 2.99 2.25 11.89
N ALA A 110 2.28 2.82 12.87
CA ALA A 110 2.38 4.24 13.20
C ALA A 110 3.79 4.63 13.67
N GLY A 111 4.45 3.81 14.49
CA GLY A 111 5.82 4.07 14.96
C GLY A 111 6.86 3.99 13.84
N VAL A 112 6.73 3.03 12.93
CA VAL A 112 7.61 2.87 11.75
C VAL A 112 7.43 4.05 10.80
N ILE A 113 6.18 4.43 10.52
CA ILE A 113 5.86 5.61 9.69
C ILE A 113 6.40 6.89 10.34
N MET A 114 6.24 7.06 11.66
CA MET A 114 6.71 8.25 12.36
C MET A 114 8.24 8.37 12.35
N LYS A 115 8.96 7.24 12.46
CA LYS A 115 10.42 7.22 12.30
C LYS A 115 10.86 7.48 10.86
N LEU A 116 10.16 6.94 9.86
CA LEU A 116 10.41 7.22 8.45
C LEU A 116 10.17 8.69 8.09
N VAL A 117 9.11 9.29 8.64
CA VAL A 117 8.80 10.73 8.48
C VAL A 117 9.84 11.61 9.18
N GLN A 118 10.39 11.18 10.31
CA GLN A 118 11.47 11.88 11.02
C GLN A 118 12.84 11.75 10.33
N SER A 119 13.08 10.70 9.53
CA SER A 119 14.38 10.42 8.91
C SER A 119 14.59 11.02 7.50
N GLY A 120 13.59 11.70 6.91
CA GLY A 120 13.82 12.64 5.81
C GLY A 120 13.17 12.29 4.47
N ASN A 121 12.57 13.35 3.87
CA ASN A 121 12.23 13.53 2.45
C ASN A 121 10.94 12.98 1.84
N ILE A 122 9.91 12.60 2.63
CA ILE A 122 8.57 12.44 2.06
C ILE A 122 7.58 13.36 2.78
N ARG A 123 7.28 14.50 2.16
CA ARG A 123 6.10 15.32 2.47
C ARG A 123 4.86 14.54 1.99
N THR A 124 4.43 13.53 2.76
CA THR A 124 3.10 12.95 2.54
C THR A 124 2.09 13.97 3.01
N ASN A 125 1.32 14.54 2.07
CA ASN A 125 0.10 15.27 2.37
C ASN A 125 -0.92 14.25 2.90
N PHE A 126 -0.77 13.88 4.19
CA PHE A 126 -1.82 13.23 4.94
C PHE A 126 -2.96 14.25 5.05
N SER A 127 -3.87 14.18 4.08
CA SER A 127 -5.17 14.83 4.17
C SER A 127 -5.87 14.21 5.37
N ARG A 128 -5.68 14.82 6.54
CA ARG A 128 -6.58 14.61 7.68
C ARG A 128 -7.97 14.89 7.13
N ARG A 129 -8.72 13.82 6.93
CA ARG A 129 -10.18 13.87 6.85
C ARG A 129 -10.63 14.36 8.23
N THR A 130 -10.55 15.68 8.41
CA THR A 130 -11.13 16.39 9.55
C THR A 130 -12.61 16.11 9.46
N TYR A 131 -13.08 15.25 10.36
CA TYR A 131 -14.49 14.98 10.58
C TYR A 131 -15.22 16.32 10.70
N GLY A 132 -16.05 16.63 9.72
CA GLY A 132 -16.88 17.82 9.69
C GLY A 132 -17.86 17.78 10.84
N ASN A 133 -17.79 18.78 11.72
CA ASN A 133 -18.78 19.08 12.73
C ASN A 133 -20.04 19.64 12.05
N PRO A 134 -21.19 18.96 12.04
CA PRO A 134 -22.43 19.51 11.53
C PRO A 134 -23.20 20.12 12.71
N GLY A 135 -23.09 21.43 12.90
CA GLY A 135 -23.95 22.10 13.88
C GLY A 135 -23.45 23.45 14.36
N SER A 136 -23.87 24.51 13.67
CA SER A 136 -24.34 25.75 14.30
C SER A 136 -24.93 26.67 13.25
N SER A 137 -26.24 26.53 13.06
CA SER A 137 -27.10 27.52 12.43
C SER A 137 -27.30 28.71 13.36
N SER A 138 -26.83 29.90 12.98
CA SER A 138 -27.42 31.15 13.44
C SER A 138 -26.98 32.36 12.57
N GLY A 139 -27.92 32.81 11.73
CA GLY A 139 -28.23 34.24 11.52
C GLY A 139 -27.24 35.13 10.77
N GLY A 140 -27.68 35.68 9.63
CA GLY A 140 -27.08 36.89 9.07
C GLY A 140 -27.30 37.05 7.57
N ALA A 141 -28.29 37.84 7.19
CA ALA A 141 -28.60 38.22 5.80
C ALA A 141 -27.48 39.05 5.14
N SER A 142 -27.23 38.83 3.85
CA SER A 142 -27.04 39.87 2.82
C SER A 142 -26.66 39.26 1.46
N ALA A 143 -27.18 39.86 0.40
CA ALA A 143 -27.23 39.36 -0.96
C ALA A 143 -25.91 39.49 -1.73
N ARG A 144 -25.64 38.51 -2.62
CA ARG A 144 -24.87 38.70 -3.87
C ARG A 144 -25.04 37.49 -4.81
N PRO A 145 -25.61 37.65 -6.02
CA PRO A 145 -25.59 36.61 -7.05
C PRO A 145 -24.33 36.77 -7.92
N GLY A 146 -23.52 35.71 -8.02
CA GLY A 146 -22.32 35.71 -8.85
C GLY A 146 -21.55 34.40 -8.77
N ARG A 147 -22.18 33.28 -9.16
CA ARG A 147 -21.52 31.97 -9.20
C ARG A 147 -20.85 31.79 -10.57
N ARG A 148 -19.52 31.92 -10.61
CA ARG A 148 -18.68 31.48 -11.73
C ARG A 148 -18.60 29.94 -11.70
N PRO A 149 -18.92 29.21 -12.79
CA PRO A 149 -18.61 27.79 -12.92
C PRO A 149 -17.12 27.66 -13.24
N GLY A 150 -16.34 26.96 -12.41
CA GLY A 150 -14.96 26.61 -12.79
C GLY A 150 -13.94 26.32 -11.68
N SER A 151 -14.23 26.53 -10.40
CA SER A 151 -13.27 26.20 -9.35
C SER A 151 -13.41 24.75 -8.87
N GLY A 152 -13.01 23.82 -9.74
CA GLY A 152 -12.51 22.51 -9.30
C GLY A 152 -11.04 22.61 -8.86
N PRO A 153 -10.51 21.63 -8.11
CA PRO A 153 -9.08 21.59 -7.78
C PRO A 153 -8.25 21.55 -9.07
N ILE A 154 -7.32 22.51 -9.23
CA ILE A 154 -6.40 22.54 -10.36
C ILE A 154 -5.23 21.62 -10.00
N ILE A 155 -5.00 20.60 -10.83
CA ILE A 155 -3.91 19.65 -10.69
C ILE A 155 -2.89 20.00 -11.78
N ASP A 156 -1.78 20.63 -11.38
CA ASP A 156 -0.65 20.89 -12.26
C ASP A 156 0.17 19.60 -12.41
N GLY A 157 0.25 19.08 -13.63
CA GLY A 157 1.07 17.92 -13.98
C GLY A 157 2.25 18.35 -14.85
N ASP A 158 3.46 18.00 -14.44
CA ASP A 158 4.64 18.11 -15.29
C ASP A 158 4.56 17.05 -16.40
N PHE A 159 4.77 17.45 -17.66
CA PHE A 159 4.81 16.52 -18.80
C PHE A 159 6.23 16.42 -19.36
N GLU A 160 6.66 15.19 -19.63
CA GLU A 160 7.88 14.87 -20.37
C GLU A 160 7.47 14.47 -21.79
N ASN A 161 8.04 15.13 -22.81
CA ASN A 161 7.76 14.76 -24.19
C ASN A 161 8.55 13.49 -24.55
N VAL A 162 7.87 12.34 -24.54
CA VAL A 162 8.48 11.09 -25.00
C VAL A 162 8.43 11.08 -26.53
N SER A 163 9.46 11.65 -27.16
CA SER A 163 9.64 11.51 -28.61
C SER A 163 9.98 10.05 -28.93
N PRO A 164 9.26 9.39 -29.85
CA PRO A 164 9.60 8.03 -30.24
C PRO A 164 10.99 8.01 -30.86
N ALA A 165 11.87 7.19 -30.27
CA ALA A 165 13.22 6.97 -30.74
C ALA A 165 13.18 6.53 -32.21
N ASN A 166 13.70 7.38 -33.09
CA ASN A 166 13.77 7.17 -34.52
C ASN A 166 14.75 6.03 -34.82
N GLY A 167 14.22 4.83 -35.10
CA GLY A 167 14.96 3.64 -35.52
C GLY A 167 14.91 3.50 -37.04
N ASN A 168 16.01 3.90 -37.67
CA ASN A 168 16.43 3.78 -39.07
C ASN A 168 15.75 2.73 -39.98
N GLY A 169 15.32 3.22 -41.15
CA GLY A 169 15.83 2.79 -42.46
C GLY A 169 15.17 1.60 -43.17
N GLU A 170 14.41 1.85 -44.23
CA GLU A 170 14.44 1.10 -45.50
C GLU A 170 13.56 1.80 -46.56
N GLY A 171 14.09 1.97 -47.77
CA GLY A 171 13.54 2.84 -48.81
C GLY A 171 12.56 2.18 -49.77
N ARG A 172 12.03 3.00 -50.70
CA ARG A 172 11.89 2.73 -52.15
C ARG A 172 11.03 3.79 -52.85
N ASP A 173 11.67 4.44 -53.83
CA ASP A 173 11.24 4.80 -55.19
C ASP A 173 9.75 4.82 -55.56
N GLY A 174 9.33 5.84 -56.31
CA GLY A 174 8.02 5.86 -56.99
C GLY A 174 7.58 7.22 -57.54
N THR A 175 8.09 7.56 -58.73
CA THR A 175 7.61 8.58 -59.68
C THR A 175 6.10 8.58 -59.92
N GLY A 176 5.49 9.76 -60.14
CA GLY A 176 4.13 9.87 -60.67
C GLY A 176 3.64 11.30 -60.86
N HIS A 177 3.80 11.79 -62.09
CA HIS A 177 3.18 12.98 -62.70
C HIS A 177 1.65 12.85 -62.72
N ASP A 178 0.89 13.93 -62.47
CA ASP A 178 -0.29 14.30 -63.27
C ASP A 178 -0.87 15.67 -62.85
N THR A 179 -1.00 16.52 -63.86
CA THR A 179 -1.64 17.84 -63.91
C THR A 179 -3.16 17.73 -63.76
N ASN A 180 -3.81 18.74 -63.18
CA ASN A 180 -5.18 19.14 -63.54
C ASN A 180 -5.42 20.61 -63.15
N ASP A 181 -5.01 21.50 -64.05
CA ASP A 181 -5.67 22.78 -64.27
C ASP A 181 -7.02 22.50 -64.94
N ASP A 182 -8.12 22.55 -64.19
CA ASP A 182 -9.51 22.68 -64.71
C ASP A 182 -10.52 22.74 -63.54
N ASP A 183 -10.47 23.80 -62.72
CA ASP A 183 -11.59 24.15 -61.84
C ASP A 183 -12.07 25.59 -62.11
N PRO A 184 -13.16 25.79 -62.88
CA PRO A 184 -13.69 27.11 -63.24
C PRO A 184 -14.39 27.84 -62.09
N ARG A 185 -14.20 27.40 -60.83
CA ARG A 185 -14.80 28.01 -59.63
C ARG A 185 -14.08 29.25 -59.10
N ASN A 186 -13.00 29.70 -59.75
CA ASN A 186 -12.32 30.95 -59.43
C ASN A 186 -12.54 32.02 -60.51
N LEU A 187 -13.76 32.56 -60.60
CA LEU A 187 -14.04 33.78 -61.35
C LEU A 187 -14.15 34.96 -60.35
N PRO A 188 -13.38 36.05 -60.53
CA PRO A 188 -13.52 37.24 -59.69
C PRO A 188 -14.90 37.90 -59.92
N PRO A 189 -15.46 38.60 -58.92
CA PRO A 189 -16.73 39.29 -59.06
C PRO A 189 -16.63 40.41 -60.10
N LYS A 190 -17.61 40.47 -61.02
CA LYS A 190 -17.73 41.53 -62.02
C LYS A 190 -18.21 42.81 -61.33
N ASN A 191 -17.38 43.85 -61.36
CA ASN A 191 -17.76 45.21 -61.00
C ASN A 191 -18.09 45.99 -62.29
N LEU A 192 -19.15 46.81 -62.22
CA LEU A 192 -19.56 47.80 -63.23
C LEU A 192 -18.47 48.84 -63.53
#